data_AF-A0A825BDW3-F1
#
_entry.id   AF-A0A825BDW3-F1
#
_cell.length_a   1.000
_cell.length_b   1.000
_cell.length_c   1.000
_cell.angle_alpha   90.00
_cell.angle_beta   90.00
_cell.angle_gamma   90.00
#
_symmetry.space_group_name_H-M   'P 1'
#
loop_
_entity.id
_entity.type
_entity.pdbx_description
1 polymer ?
#
loop_
_entity_poly.entity_id
_entity_poly.type
_entity_poly.pdbx_seq_one_letter_code
_entity_poly.pdbx_strand_id
1 'polypeptide(L)'
;MIDEKLSDNDAFNERTGNKLKRVNLEHLDRLEGLIKAHSPFNASYDVNRTQGLDFSELSYTEIFKNAIYLTPQSTEIAYKMAFLAKVSYKGDMQKDRQNLLSKIEFKDKYESTELFENKISSVCFLSGSNTLKRTISISELMKWAHYDENMLIKPHPLSDEKDLNELGVLLGKNKILKPEISAFDLLKNANRVYSTSSSELGLYAALMGKEVVDITNFVNADETAYAPLYRFINYPYNKDLSALISVLSSHLSGLFFYDDENLEEKLKEYFKALNELKNINKPYSNVEFKKRLKEIK
;
A
#
# COMPACT_ATOMS: atom_id res chain seq x y z
N MET A 1 3.21 24.83 1.77
CA MET A 1 2.57 23.60 1.29
C MET A 1 1.11 23.90 1.11
N ILE A 2 0.56 23.65 -0.07
CA ILE A 2 -0.89 23.70 -0.28
C ILE A 2 -1.45 22.55 0.56
N ASP A 3 -2.36 22.85 1.49
CA ASP A 3 -3.01 21.85 2.33
C ASP A 3 -4.09 21.14 1.51
N GLU A 4 -3.64 20.33 0.54
CA GLU A 4 -4.51 19.53 -0.31
C GLU A 4 -5.24 18.51 0.56
N LYS A 5 -6.57 18.51 0.46
CA LYS A 5 -7.39 17.47 1.08
C LYS A 5 -7.38 16.22 0.23
N LEU A 6 -7.58 15.08 0.86
CA LEU A 6 -7.71 13.81 0.15
C LEU A 6 -8.88 13.85 -0.86
N SER A 7 -10.01 14.48 -0.51
CA SER A 7 -11.17 14.67 -1.39
C SER A 7 -11.02 15.77 -2.46
N ASP A 8 -9.89 16.49 -2.48
CA ASP A 8 -9.68 17.60 -3.42
C ASP A 8 -9.59 17.09 -4.87
N ASN A 9 -10.66 17.33 -5.63
CA ASN A 9 -10.77 16.90 -7.02
C ASN A 9 -9.94 17.78 -7.95
N ASP A 10 -9.70 19.04 -7.64
CA ASP A 10 -8.92 19.94 -8.50
C ASP A 10 -7.44 19.53 -8.46
N ALA A 11 -6.89 19.30 -7.27
CA ALA A 11 -5.54 18.78 -7.10
C ALA A 11 -5.37 17.37 -7.71
N PHE A 12 -6.40 16.52 -7.63
CA PHE A 12 -6.40 15.22 -8.29
C PHE A 12 -6.41 15.34 -9.83
N ASN A 13 -7.25 16.22 -10.36
CA ASN A 13 -7.41 16.46 -11.79
C ASN A 13 -6.14 17.05 -12.41
N GLU A 14 -5.46 17.96 -11.70
CA GLU A 14 -4.17 18.50 -12.10
C GLU A 14 -3.11 17.40 -12.21
N ARG A 15 -2.96 16.55 -11.18
CA ARG A 15 -1.98 15.45 -11.16
C ARG A 15 -2.23 14.40 -12.24
N THR A 16 -3.49 14.14 -12.57
CA THR A 16 -3.88 13.10 -13.54
C THR A 16 -4.11 13.64 -14.95
N GLY A 17 -4.07 14.96 -15.14
CA GLY A 17 -4.37 15.63 -16.40
C GLY A 17 -5.80 15.40 -16.88
N ASN A 18 -6.78 15.31 -15.96
CA ASN A 18 -8.19 15.00 -16.23
C ASN A 18 -8.45 13.65 -16.93
N LYS A 19 -7.47 12.73 -16.94
CA LYS A 19 -7.60 11.43 -17.62
C LYS A 19 -8.35 10.39 -16.81
N LEU A 20 -8.50 10.60 -15.50
CA LEU A 20 -9.14 9.67 -14.59
C LEU A 20 -10.31 10.32 -13.87
N LYS A 21 -11.32 9.50 -13.58
CA LYS A 21 -12.37 9.86 -12.64
C LYS A 21 -12.22 9.02 -11.38
N ARG A 22 -11.92 9.70 -10.27
CA ARG A 22 -11.82 9.08 -8.95
C ARG A 22 -13.22 8.91 -8.37
N VAL A 23 -13.41 7.87 -7.57
CA VAL A 23 -14.63 7.76 -6.75
C VAL A 23 -14.67 8.88 -5.70
N ASN A 24 -15.84 9.17 -5.14
CA ASN A 24 -15.96 10.10 -4.02
C ASN A 24 -15.22 9.54 -2.78
N LEU A 25 -14.43 10.39 -2.13
CA LEU A 25 -13.66 10.08 -0.91
C LEU A 25 -13.97 11.04 0.27
N GLU A 26 -15.00 11.89 0.16
CA GLU A 26 -15.40 12.85 1.20
C GLU A 26 -15.67 12.19 2.56
N HIS A 27 -16.08 10.92 2.58
CA HIS A 27 -16.27 10.17 3.83
C HIS A 27 -14.97 9.99 4.63
N LEU A 28 -13.81 10.10 3.99
CA LEU A 28 -12.50 10.02 4.63
C LEU A 28 -12.02 11.36 5.20
N ASP A 29 -12.64 12.49 4.84
CA ASP A 29 -12.18 13.84 5.24
C ASP A 29 -12.18 14.02 6.76
N ARG A 30 -13.15 13.42 7.46
CA ARG A 30 -13.17 13.42 8.93
C ARG A 30 -11.95 12.72 9.51
N LEU A 31 -11.59 11.56 8.95
CA LEU A 31 -10.43 10.79 9.41
C LEU A 31 -9.13 11.53 9.10
N GLU A 32 -9.01 12.10 7.90
CA GLU A 32 -7.87 12.95 7.52
C GLU A 32 -7.73 14.14 8.48
N GLY A 33 -8.84 14.83 8.80
CA GLY A 33 -8.85 15.94 9.75
C GLY A 33 -8.38 15.54 11.15
N LEU A 34 -8.80 14.38 11.65
CA LEU A 34 -8.32 13.84 12.93
C LEU A 34 -6.82 13.53 12.89
N ILE A 35 -6.33 12.93 11.81
CA ILE A 35 -4.89 12.66 11.63
C ILE A 35 -4.10 13.97 11.68
N LYS A 36 -4.50 14.98 10.89
CA LYS A 36 -3.81 16.28 10.85
C LYS A 36 -3.88 17.03 12.19
N ALA A 37 -5.00 16.94 12.92
CA ALA A 37 -5.18 17.62 14.20
C ALA A 37 -4.38 17.01 15.36
N HIS A 38 -4.20 15.69 15.37
CA HIS A 38 -3.53 14.97 16.46
C HIS A 38 -2.09 14.55 16.16
N SER A 39 -1.66 14.61 14.89
CA SER A 39 -0.33 14.22 14.50
C SER A 39 0.73 15.12 15.16
N PRO A 40 1.79 14.55 15.76
CA PRO A 40 2.93 15.30 16.26
C PRO A 40 3.87 15.79 15.14
N PHE A 41 3.61 15.39 13.90
CA PHE A 41 4.40 15.70 12.71
C PHE A 41 3.49 16.23 11.59
N ASN A 42 4.08 16.93 10.61
CA ASN A 42 3.35 17.23 9.38
C ASN A 42 2.95 15.91 8.70
N ALA A 43 1.78 15.88 8.07
CA ALA A 43 1.29 14.71 7.34
C ALA A 43 0.97 15.10 5.90
N SER A 44 1.56 14.39 4.95
CA SER A 44 1.41 14.66 3.51
C SER A 44 0.79 13.49 2.78
N TYR A 45 -0.09 13.81 1.83
CA TYR A 45 -0.84 12.84 1.06
C TYR A 45 -0.02 12.27 -0.11
N ASP A 46 0.00 10.94 -0.23
CA ASP A 46 0.54 10.19 -1.37
C ASP A 46 2.01 10.48 -1.74
N VAL A 47 2.85 10.70 -0.72
CA VAL A 47 4.30 10.93 -0.88
C VAL A 47 5.13 9.72 -0.45
N ASN A 48 6.19 9.42 -1.21
CA ASN A 48 7.10 8.31 -0.92
C ASN A 48 7.90 8.55 0.37
N ARG A 49 8.26 7.46 1.05
CA ARG A 49 9.11 7.51 2.24
C ARG A 49 10.57 7.70 1.83
N THR A 50 11.14 8.85 2.16
CA THR A 50 12.49 9.25 1.75
C THR A 50 13.38 9.66 2.92
N GLN A 51 12.84 9.69 4.15
CA GLN A 51 13.54 10.20 5.33
C GLN A 51 14.21 9.06 6.13
N GLY A 52 15.29 9.42 6.82
CA GLY A 52 16.00 8.50 7.74
C GLY A 52 15.28 8.32 9.08
N LEU A 53 15.98 7.75 10.06
CA LEU A 53 15.44 7.43 11.39
C LEU A 53 14.94 8.66 12.18
N ASP A 54 15.47 9.85 11.90
CA ASP A 54 15.02 11.12 12.51
C ASP A 54 14.00 11.86 11.64
N PHE A 55 13.06 11.13 11.03
CA PHE A 55 12.01 11.70 10.18
C PHE A 55 11.20 12.79 10.90
N SER A 56 10.71 13.77 10.16
CA SER A 56 9.92 14.91 10.67
C SER A 56 8.51 14.97 10.10
N GLU A 57 8.15 14.01 9.27
CA GLU A 57 6.92 14.01 8.48
C GLU A 57 6.32 12.60 8.37
N LEU A 58 5.00 12.54 8.25
CA LEU A 58 4.22 11.33 7.94
C LEU A 58 3.74 11.38 6.49
N SER A 59 3.60 10.21 5.90
CA SER A 59 2.89 10.00 4.64
C SER A 59 1.58 9.28 4.92
N TYR A 60 0.52 9.66 4.23
CA TYR A 60 -0.72 8.88 4.23
C TYR A 60 -1.29 8.72 2.83
N THR A 61 -1.99 7.61 2.60
CA THR A 61 -2.70 7.30 1.36
C THR A 61 -4.00 6.59 1.70
N GLU A 62 -5.02 6.70 0.87
CA GLU A 62 -6.22 5.88 0.98
C GLU A 62 -5.90 4.42 0.63
N ILE A 63 -6.55 3.51 1.34
CA ILE A 63 -6.46 2.08 1.10
C ILE A 63 -7.83 1.45 1.34
N PHE A 64 -8.15 0.39 0.61
CA PHE A 64 -9.40 -0.37 0.78
C PHE A 64 -10.69 0.46 0.63
N LYS A 65 -10.59 1.66 0.04
CA LYS A 65 -11.61 2.74 -0.08
C LYS A 65 -12.15 3.34 1.21
N ASN A 66 -12.12 2.59 2.30
CA ASN A 66 -12.73 2.94 3.58
C ASN A 66 -11.69 3.17 4.67
N ALA A 67 -10.40 3.26 4.32
CA ALA A 67 -9.35 3.46 5.29
C ALA A 67 -8.29 4.44 4.78
N ILE A 68 -7.56 5.01 5.75
CA ILE A 68 -6.31 5.71 5.52
C ILE A 68 -5.18 4.83 6.08
N TYR A 69 -4.14 4.64 5.26
CA TYR A 69 -2.89 4.05 5.69
C TYR A 69 -1.87 5.15 5.98
N LEU A 70 -1.55 5.34 7.26
CA LEU A 70 -0.65 6.36 7.79
C LEU A 70 0.71 5.74 8.15
N THR A 71 1.78 6.29 7.62
CA THR A 71 3.15 5.81 7.85
C THR A 71 4.11 6.97 8.15
N PRO A 72 5.16 6.76 8.94
CA PRO A 72 6.26 7.72 8.98
C PRO A 72 7.00 7.78 7.64
N GLN A 73 7.60 8.91 7.29
CA GLN A 73 8.46 9.02 6.11
C GLN A 73 9.76 8.22 6.20
N SER A 74 9.97 7.50 7.29
CA SER A 74 11.06 6.52 7.45
C SER A 74 10.56 5.11 7.21
N THR A 75 11.06 4.47 6.16
CA THR A 75 10.69 3.08 5.86
C THR A 75 11.06 2.12 6.98
N GLU A 76 12.23 2.27 7.60
CA GLU A 76 12.64 1.39 8.70
C GLU A 76 11.68 1.50 9.90
N ILE A 77 11.23 2.71 10.25
CA ILE A 77 10.25 2.89 11.32
C ILE A 77 8.88 2.36 10.90
N ALA A 78 8.47 2.53 9.63
CA ALA A 78 7.21 1.99 9.12
C ALA A 78 7.16 0.45 9.23
N TYR A 79 8.24 -0.26 8.88
CA TYR A 79 8.35 -1.70 9.10
C TYR A 79 8.28 -2.07 10.60
N LYS A 80 8.94 -1.30 11.47
CA LYS A 80 8.90 -1.53 12.92
C LYS A 80 7.50 -1.33 13.50
N MET A 81 6.75 -0.33 13.03
CA MET A 81 5.34 -0.14 13.40
C MET A 81 4.48 -1.33 12.97
N ALA A 82 4.61 -1.79 11.72
CA ALA A 82 3.87 -2.95 11.23
C ALA A 82 4.25 -4.24 11.99
N PHE A 83 5.53 -4.42 12.32
CA PHE A 83 5.98 -5.54 13.15
C PHE A 83 5.46 -5.44 14.59
N LEU A 84 5.48 -4.24 15.19
CA LEU A 84 4.91 -3.98 16.51
C LEU A 84 3.43 -4.34 16.53
N ALA A 85 2.67 -3.93 15.51
CA ALA A 85 1.27 -4.30 15.33
C ALA A 85 1.08 -5.83 15.33
N LYS A 86 1.97 -6.57 14.65
CA LYS A 86 1.93 -8.04 14.63
C LYS A 86 2.19 -8.65 16.01
N VAL A 87 3.28 -8.25 16.68
CA VAL A 87 3.70 -8.88 17.94
C VAL A 87 2.85 -8.47 19.15
N SER A 88 2.22 -7.29 19.08
CA SER A 88 1.29 -6.80 20.10
C SER A 88 -0.14 -7.33 19.92
N TYR A 89 -0.39 -8.12 18.88
CA TYR A 89 -1.71 -8.68 18.60
C TYR A 89 -2.16 -9.64 19.71
N LYS A 90 -3.34 -9.36 20.28
CA LYS A 90 -3.99 -10.17 21.32
C LYS A 90 -5.47 -10.50 20.98
N GLY A 91 -5.87 -10.23 19.74
CA GLY A 91 -7.25 -10.37 19.28
C GLY A 91 -7.65 -11.80 18.93
N ASP A 92 -8.93 -11.98 18.58
CA ASP A 92 -9.46 -13.24 18.06
C ASP A 92 -9.32 -13.26 16.55
N MET A 93 -8.46 -14.14 16.03
CA MET A 93 -8.10 -14.18 14.61
C MET A 93 -9.30 -14.37 13.68
N GLN A 94 -10.28 -15.19 14.06
CA GLN A 94 -11.43 -15.45 13.19
C GLN A 94 -12.39 -14.26 13.20
N LYS A 95 -12.66 -13.72 14.40
CA LYS A 95 -13.51 -12.54 14.56
C LYS A 95 -12.90 -11.32 13.87
N ASP A 96 -11.61 -11.07 14.07
CA ASP A 96 -10.90 -9.92 13.51
C ASP A 96 -10.80 -10.03 11.99
N ARG A 97 -10.56 -11.23 11.45
CA ARG A 97 -10.66 -11.48 10.00
C ARG A 97 -12.05 -11.12 9.46
N GLN A 98 -13.11 -11.57 10.12
CA GLN A 98 -14.48 -11.29 9.66
C GLN A 98 -14.79 -9.79 9.71
N ASN A 99 -14.42 -9.13 10.81
CA ASN A 99 -14.60 -7.69 10.99
C ASN A 99 -13.82 -6.87 9.93
N LEU A 100 -12.57 -7.23 9.69
CA LEU A 100 -11.74 -6.59 8.66
C LEU A 100 -12.39 -6.71 7.28
N LEU A 101 -12.79 -7.92 6.89
CA LEU A 101 -13.41 -8.16 5.59
C LEU A 101 -14.75 -7.44 5.42
N SER A 102 -15.50 -7.19 6.50
CA SER A 102 -16.74 -6.40 6.42
C SER A 102 -16.54 -4.92 6.19
N LYS A 103 -15.35 -4.37 6.50
CA LYS A 103 -15.04 -2.94 6.35
C LYS A 103 -14.41 -2.59 5.00
N ILE A 104 -13.74 -3.56 4.39
CA ILE A 104 -13.05 -3.38 3.11
C ILE A 104 -14.06 -3.30 1.96
N GLU A 105 -13.93 -2.28 1.12
CA GLU A 105 -14.69 -2.23 -0.14
C GLU A 105 -13.87 -2.88 -1.27
N PHE A 106 -14.38 -3.98 -1.81
CA PHE A 106 -13.77 -4.76 -2.88
C PHE A 106 -14.20 -4.23 -4.26
N LYS A 107 -13.67 -3.05 -4.66
CA LYS A 107 -13.94 -2.36 -5.93
C LYS A 107 -12.74 -1.54 -6.43
N ASP A 108 -12.77 -1.12 -7.70
CA ASP A 108 -11.70 -0.32 -8.32
C ASP A 108 -11.51 1.06 -7.69
N LYS A 109 -10.24 1.49 -7.63
CA LYS A 109 -9.83 2.84 -7.22
C LYS A 109 -10.43 3.96 -8.08
N TYR A 110 -10.46 3.74 -9.39
CA TYR A 110 -10.96 4.68 -10.41
C TYR A 110 -12.21 4.10 -11.07
N GLU A 111 -13.06 4.96 -11.65
CA GLU A 111 -14.16 4.48 -12.47
C GLU A 111 -13.61 3.78 -13.72
N SER A 112 -13.90 2.49 -13.87
CA SER A 112 -13.57 1.71 -15.06
C SER A 112 -14.73 1.73 -16.05
N THR A 113 -14.42 1.78 -17.34
CA THR A 113 -15.43 1.84 -18.42
C THR A 113 -15.65 0.49 -19.10
N GLU A 114 -14.76 -0.49 -18.88
CA GLU A 114 -14.90 -1.86 -19.40
C GLU A 114 -14.88 -2.87 -18.24
N LEU A 115 -15.90 -3.74 -18.16
CA LEU A 115 -15.97 -4.85 -17.19
C LEU A 115 -15.33 -6.11 -17.77
N PHE A 116 -14.94 -7.05 -16.89
CA PHE A 116 -14.33 -8.32 -17.31
C PHE A 116 -14.94 -9.49 -16.55
N GLU A 117 -15.60 -10.41 -17.25
CA GLU A 117 -16.37 -11.48 -16.60
C GLU A 117 -15.71 -12.87 -16.70
N ASN A 118 -14.74 -13.03 -17.60
CA ASN A 118 -14.13 -14.33 -17.86
C ASN A 118 -13.17 -14.73 -16.74
N LYS A 119 -13.19 -16.00 -16.32
CA LYS A 119 -12.15 -16.54 -15.44
C LYS A 119 -10.82 -16.59 -16.16
N ILE A 120 -9.75 -16.22 -15.46
CA ILE A 120 -8.38 -16.22 -15.98
C ILE A 120 -7.45 -16.95 -15.02
N SER A 121 -6.37 -17.52 -15.55
CA SER A 121 -5.35 -18.18 -14.72
C SER A 121 -4.68 -17.16 -13.81
N SER A 122 -4.17 -16.08 -14.41
CA SER A 122 -3.39 -15.09 -13.71
C SER A 122 -3.41 -13.72 -14.39
N VAL A 123 -3.14 -12.70 -13.58
CA VAL A 123 -3.04 -11.31 -14.03
C VAL A 123 -1.87 -10.62 -13.33
N CYS A 124 -1.14 -9.79 -14.07
CA CYS A 124 -0.10 -8.91 -13.56
C CYS A 124 -0.57 -7.47 -13.59
N PHE A 125 -0.63 -6.81 -12.44
CA PHE A 125 -0.99 -5.41 -12.33
C PHE A 125 0.26 -4.53 -12.36
N LEU A 126 0.31 -3.61 -13.33
CA LEU A 126 1.40 -2.67 -13.49
C LEU A 126 1.06 -1.31 -12.87
N SER A 127 2.09 -0.60 -12.40
CA SER A 127 1.98 0.79 -11.97
C SER A 127 1.98 1.76 -13.17
N GLY A 128 1.67 3.03 -12.90
CA GLY A 128 1.70 4.08 -13.93
C GLY A 128 3.09 4.28 -14.52
N SER A 129 3.15 4.79 -15.75
CA SER A 129 4.40 5.02 -16.49
C SER A 129 5.45 5.81 -15.72
N ASN A 130 5.01 6.78 -14.91
CA ASN A 130 5.85 7.60 -14.02
C ASN A 130 6.62 6.79 -12.95
N THR A 131 6.12 5.60 -12.57
CA THR A 131 6.73 4.75 -11.55
C THR A 131 7.13 3.36 -12.04
N LEU A 132 6.67 2.95 -13.22
CA LEU A 132 6.78 1.58 -13.74
C LEU A 132 8.20 1.02 -13.58
N LYS A 133 9.19 1.68 -14.20
CA LYS A 133 10.60 1.23 -14.20
C LYS A 133 11.25 1.28 -12.80
N ARG A 134 10.70 2.09 -11.89
CA ARG A 134 11.17 2.18 -10.50
C ARG A 134 10.60 1.06 -9.65
N THR A 135 9.31 0.74 -9.80
CA THR A 135 8.59 -0.18 -8.91
C THR A 135 8.64 -1.63 -9.34
N ILE A 136 8.78 -1.93 -10.64
CA ILE A 136 8.75 -3.31 -11.14
C ILE A 136 10.15 -3.85 -11.43
N SER A 137 10.40 -5.11 -11.07
CA SER A 137 11.55 -5.85 -11.57
C SER A 137 11.23 -6.35 -12.98
N ILE A 138 11.80 -5.72 -14.01
CA ILE A 138 11.58 -6.13 -15.41
C ILE A 138 12.04 -7.58 -15.65
N SER A 139 13.12 -8.00 -15.01
CA SER A 139 13.61 -9.38 -15.12
C SER A 139 12.63 -10.39 -14.53
N GLU A 140 12.02 -10.10 -13.37
CA GLU A 140 10.97 -10.96 -12.79
C GLU A 140 9.71 -10.93 -13.65
N LEU A 141 9.31 -9.77 -14.18
CA LEU A 141 8.17 -9.67 -15.10
C LEU A 141 8.35 -10.56 -16.34
N MET A 142 9.52 -10.48 -16.99
CA MET A 142 9.85 -11.30 -18.17
C MET A 142 9.89 -12.79 -17.82
N LYS A 143 10.53 -13.15 -16.71
CA LYS A 143 10.60 -14.52 -16.20
C LYS A 143 9.21 -15.11 -15.98
N TRP A 144 8.31 -14.38 -15.33
CA TRP A 144 6.96 -14.86 -15.08
C TRP A 144 6.09 -14.86 -16.33
N ALA A 145 6.25 -13.90 -17.24
CA ALA A 145 5.58 -13.91 -18.55
C ALA A 145 6.00 -15.09 -19.43
N HIS A 146 7.20 -15.62 -19.21
CA HIS A 146 7.68 -16.84 -19.86
C HIS A 146 7.10 -18.10 -19.20
N TYR A 147 7.12 -18.20 -17.86
CA TYR A 147 6.65 -19.41 -17.16
C TYR A 147 5.13 -19.54 -17.05
N ASP A 148 4.42 -18.41 -17.02
CA ASP A 148 2.97 -18.36 -17.02
C ASP A 148 2.50 -17.84 -18.38
N GLU A 149 2.39 -18.76 -19.34
CA GLU A 149 2.05 -18.44 -20.73
C GLU A 149 0.71 -17.71 -20.86
N ASN A 150 -0.21 -17.97 -19.94
CA ASN A 150 -1.57 -17.41 -19.90
C ASN A 150 -1.68 -16.14 -19.05
N MET A 151 -0.57 -15.64 -18.49
CA MET A 151 -0.59 -14.41 -17.71
C MET A 151 -1.00 -13.22 -18.58
N LEU A 152 -2.08 -12.56 -18.17
CA LEU A 152 -2.50 -11.28 -18.74
C LEU A 152 -1.81 -10.13 -18.01
N ILE A 153 -1.43 -9.09 -18.74
CA ILE A 153 -0.81 -7.89 -18.19
C ILE A 153 -1.86 -6.79 -18.18
N LYS A 154 -2.15 -6.24 -17.01
CA LYS A 154 -3.05 -5.12 -16.80
C LYS A 154 -2.26 -3.83 -16.56
N PRO A 155 -2.21 -2.92 -17.53
CA PRO A 155 -1.59 -1.62 -17.34
C PRO A 155 -2.41 -0.72 -16.42
N HIS A 156 -1.73 0.27 -15.83
CA HIS A 156 -2.38 1.34 -15.11
C HIS A 156 -3.17 2.23 -16.09
N PRO A 157 -4.31 2.82 -15.68
CA PRO A 157 -5.08 3.75 -16.51
C PRO A 157 -4.30 4.96 -17.07
N LEU A 158 -3.18 5.32 -16.43
CA LEU A 158 -2.27 6.41 -16.85
C LEU A 158 -1.00 5.89 -17.56
N SER A 159 -0.97 4.64 -18.00
CA SER A 159 0.17 4.14 -18.77
C SER A 159 0.21 4.78 -20.15
N ASP A 160 1.37 5.31 -20.52
CA ASP A 160 1.61 5.94 -21.81
C ASP A 160 1.75 4.89 -22.92
N GLU A 161 1.25 5.20 -24.12
CA GLU A 161 1.25 4.28 -25.27
C GLU A 161 2.66 3.78 -25.62
N LYS A 162 3.69 4.63 -25.44
CA LYS A 162 5.08 4.25 -25.66
C LYS A 162 5.50 3.10 -24.75
N ASP A 163 5.21 3.17 -23.45
CA ASP A 163 5.57 2.10 -22.51
C ASP A 163 4.77 0.83 -22.78
N LEU A 164 3.49 0.96 -23.18
CA LEU A 164 2.68 -0.19 -23.58
C LEU A 164 3.25 -0.89 -24.82
N ASN A 165 3.75 -0.13 -25.78
CA ASN A 165 4.41 -0.69 -26.97
C ASN A 165 5.75 -1.36 -26.60
N GLU A 166 6.57 -0.74 -25.74
CA GLU A 166 7.80 -1.36 -25.21
C GLU A 166 7.50 -2.69 -24.51
N LEU A 167 6.48 -2.72 -23.64
CA LEU A 167 6.02 -3.95 -22.97
C LEU A 167 5.47 -4.98 -23.96
N GLY A 168 4.73 -4.54 -24.98
CA GLY A 168 4.20 -5.42 -26.03
C GLY A 168 5.30 -6.10 -26.84
N VAL A 169 6.42 -5.41 -27.08
CA VAL A 169 7.62 -5.99 -27.72
C VAL A 169 8.29 -7.01 -26.80
N LEU A 170 8.38 -6.72 -25.50
CA LEU A 170 9.05 -7.59 -24.52
C LEU A 170 8.25 -8.85 -24.15
N LEU A 171 6.92 -8.73 -24.01
CA LEU A 171 6.06 -9.75 -23.41
C LEU A 171 5.06 -10.37 -24.39
N GLY A 172 4.90 -9.75 -25.56
CA GLY A 172 3.87 -10.07 -26.54
C GLY A 172 2.64 -9.17 -26.39
N LYS A 173 2.30 -8.45 -27.47
CA LYS A 173 1.18 -7.48 -27.49
C LYS A 173 -0.18 -8.12 -27.15
N ASN A 174 -0.36 -9.40 -27.45
CA ASN A 174 -1.56 -10.17 -27.12
C ASN A 174 -1.77 -10.40 -25.61
N LYS A 175 -0.73 -10.23 -24.79
CA LYS A 175 -0.84 -10.32 -23.33
C LYS A 175 -1.22 -9.00 -22.66
N ILE A 176 -1.05 -7.87 -23.36
CA ILE A 176 -1.28 -6.54 -22.79
C ILE A 176 -2.76 -6.18 -22.95
N LEU A 177 -3.45 -6.07 -21.82
CA LEU A 177 -4.83 -5.63 -21.75
C LEU A 177 -4.96 -4.12 -21.92
N LYS A 178 -6.17 -3.69 -22.27
CA LYS A 178 -6.56 -2.29 -22.31
C LYS A 178 -6.50 -1.63 -20.92
N PRO A 179 -6.01 -0.37 -20.79
CA PRO A 179 -6.04 0.38 -19.55
C PRO A 179 -7.45 0.60 -18.95
N GLU A 180 -8.49 0.57 -19.77
CA GLU A 180 -9.89 0.86 -19.40
C GLU A 180 -10.60 -0.29 -18.67
N ILE A 181 -10.07 -1.51 -18.80
CA ILE A 181 -10.63 -2.70 -18.14
C ILE A 181 -10.52 -2.55 -16.61
N SER A 182 -11.55 -2.96 -15.90
CA SER A 182 -11.57 -3.03 -14.43
C SER A 182 -10.44 -3.90 -13.89
N ALA A 183 -9.58 -3.33 -13.05
CA ALA A 183 -8.53 -4.07 -12.38
C ALA A 183 -9.13 -5.01 -11.32
N PHE A 184 -10.18 -4.57 -10.64
CA PHE A 184 -10.84 -5.32 -9.60
C PHE A 184 -11.62 -6.52 -10.14
N ASP A 185 -12.24 -6.42 -11.32
CA ASP A 185 -12.91 -7.57 -11.95
C ASP A 185 -11.89 -8.60 -12.44
N LEU A 186 -10.77 -8.16 -13.01
CA LEU A 186 -9.64 -9.06 -13.32
C LEU A 186 -9.13 -9.76 -12.05
N LEU A 187 -8.98 -9.02 -10.95
CA LEU A 187 -8.58 -9.55 -9.66
C LEU A 187 -9.56 -10.63 -9.16
N LYS A 188 -10.88 -10.35 -9.19
CA LYS A 188 -11.91 -11.33 -8.81
C LYS A 188 -11.79 -12.62 -9.62
N ASN A 189 -11.55 -12.49 -10.92
CA ASN A 189 -11.58 -13.60 -11.87
C ASN A 189 -10.25 -14.35 -12.03
N ALA A 190 -9.15 -13.83 -11.49
CA ALA A 190 -7.85 -14.49 -11.52
C ALA A 190 -7.63 -15.47 -10.36
N ASN A 191 -6.90 -16.57 -10.60
CA ASN A 191 -6.45 -17.46 -9.52
C ASN A 191 -5.15 -16.98 -8.88
N ARG A 192 -4.27 -16.39 -9.68
CA ARG A 192 -2.96 -15.85 -9.29
C ARG A 192 -2.84 -14.38 -9.69
N VAL A 193 -2.19 -13.60 -8.84
CA VAL A 193 -1.95 -12.18 -9.06
C VAL A 193 -0.47 -11.89 -8.94
N TYR A 194 0.08 -11.22 -9.94
CA TYR A 194 1.40 -10.60 -9.88
C TYR A 194 1.20 -9.11 -9.59
N SER A 195 1.86 -8.60 -8.55
CA SER A 195 1.74 -7.19 -8.17
C SER A 195 3.06 -6.70 -7.61
N THR A 196 3.16 -5.39 -7.46
CA THR A 196 4.23 -4.74 -6.71
C THR A 196 3.68 -4.21 -5.40
N SER A 197 4.55 -3.96 -4.42
CA SER A 197 4.24 -3.36 -3.12
C SER A 197 3.90 -1.86 -3.20
N SER A 198 3.88 -1.27 -4.39
CA SER A 198 3.30 0.05 -4.63
C SER A 198 1.80 0.03 -4.92
N SER A 199 1.20 -1.15 -5.08
CA SER A 199 -0.24 -1.31 -5.33
C SER A 199 -0.93 -2.00 -4.16
N GLU A 200 -2.13 -1.58 -3.80
CA GLU A 200 -2.95 -2.29 -2.81
C GLU A 200 -3.57 -3.59 -3.36
N LEU A 201 -3.56 -3.80 -4.69
CA LEU A 201 -4.22 -4.95 -5.34
C LEU A 201 -3.64 -6.31 -4.90
N GLY A 202 -2.36 -6.39 -4.55
CA GLY A 202 -1.80 -7.63 -3.99
C GLY A 202 -2.27 -7.90 -2.56
N LEU A 203 -2.56 -6.86 -1.76
CA LEU A 203 -3.17 -7.03 -0.43
C LEU A 203 -4.60 -7.53 -0.57
N TYR A 204 -5.40 -6.95 -1.49
CA TYR A 204 -6.72 -7.47 -1.81
C TYR A 204 -6.67 -8.93 -2.25
N ALA A 205 -5.77 -9.27 -3.17
CA ALA A 205 -5.59 -10.64 -3.65
C ALA A 205 -5.28 -11.62 -2.50
N ALA A 206 -4.37 -11.24 -1.61
CA ALA A 206 -4.02 -12.04 -0.45
C ALA A 206 -5.24 -12.24 0.47
N LEU A 207 -5.99 -11.19 0.79
CA LEU A 207 -7.20 -11.26 1.63
C LEU A 207 -8.31 -12.11 1.00
N MET A 208 -8.38 -12.16 -0.34
CA MET A 208 -9.27 -13.05 -1.09
C MET A 208 -8.77 -14.50 -1.17
N GLY A 209 -7.62 -14.83 -0.55
CA GLY A 209 -7.04 -16.17 -0.54
C GLY A 209 -6.42 -16.59 -1.87
N LYS A 210 -6.09 -15.63 -2.74
CA LYS A 210 -5.44 -15.88 -4.04
C LYS A 210 -3.94 -16.00 -3.86
N GLU A 211 -3.29 -16.64 -4.83
CA GLU A 211 -1.83 -16.65 -4.90
C GLU A 211 -1.32 -15.26 -5.31
N VAL A 212 -0.37 -14.71 -4.56
CA VAL A 212 0.21 -13.39 -4.83
C VAL A 212 1.71 -13.51 -5.05
N VAL A 213 2.19 -13.13 -6.23
CA VAL A 213 3.61 -13.08 -6.54
C VAL A 213 4.06 -11.63 -6.53
N ASP A 214 4.95 -11.29 -5.60
CA ASP A 214 5.58 -9.98 -5.55
C ASP A 214 6.67 -9.87 -6.63
N ILE A 215 6.48 -8.94 -7.57
CA ILE A 215 7.43 -8.64 -8.65
C ILE A 215 8.06 -7.26 -8.49
N THR A 216 8.04 -6.72 -7.27
CA THR A 216 8.64 -5.43 -6.95
C THR A 216 10.14 -5.41 -7.28
N ASN A 217 10.60 -4.28 -7.78
CA ASN A 217 12.04 -4.02 -7.92
C ASN A 217 12.67 -3.98 -6.53
N PHE A 218 13.47 -5.00 -6.20
CA PHE A 218 14.15 -5.12 -4.91
C PHE A 218 14.94 -3.86 -4.52
N VAL A 219 15.54 -3.16 -5.48
CA VAL A 219 16.36 -1.97 -5.22
C VAL A 219 15.52 -0.83 -4.63
N ASN A 220 14.25 -0.73 -5.00
CA ASN A 220 13.36 0.37 -4.62
C ASN A 220 12.16 -0.12 -3.79
N ALA A 221 12.16 -1.38 -3.35
CA ALA A 221 11.01 -2.00 -2.69
C ALA A 221 10.61 -1.24 -1.43
N ASP A 222 11.59 -0.75 -0.69
CA ASP A 222 11.41 -0.03 0.57
C ASP A 222 10.73 1.34 0.42
N GLU A 223 10.81 1.96 -0.76
CA GLU A 223 10.20 3.27 -1.04
C GLU A 223 8.70 3.16 -1.38
N THR A 224 8.20 1.96 -1.68
CA THR A 224 6.84 1.74 -2.17
C THR A 224 5.79 1.88 -1.06
N ALA A 225 4.63 2.47 -1.35
CA ALA A 225 3.62 2.80 -0.35
C ALA A 225 3.30 1.66 0.64
N TYR A 226 3.09 0.43 0.15
CA TYR A 226 2.61 -0.70 0.95
C TYR A 226 3.69 -1.73 1.33
N ALA A 227 4.99 -1.45 1.09
CA ALA A 227 6.09 -2.35 1.46
C ALA A 227 5.99 -2.94 2.90
N PRO A 228 5.67 -2.14 3.93
CA PRO A 228 5.57 -2.64 5.30
C PRO A 228 4.47 -3.70 5.49
N LEU A 229 3.37 -3.59 4.74
CA LEU A 229 2.27 -4.56 4.76
C LEU A 229 2.60 -5.78 3.89
N TYR A 230 3.25 -5.55 2.74
CA TYR A 230 3.64 -6.60 1.80
C TYR A 230 4.56 -7.66 2.42
N ARG A 231 5.35 -7.30 3.43
CA ARG A 231 6.19 -8.25 4.17
C ARG A 231 5.40 -9.39 4.84
N PHE A 232 4.09 -9.21 5.05
CA PHE A 232 3.21 -10.21 5.65
C PHE A 232 2.42 -11.01 4.61
N ILE A 233 2.67 -10.81 3.32
CA ILE A 233 2.12 -11.59 2.21
C ILE A 233 3.27 -12.21 1.41
N ASN A 234 3.79 -13.36 1.85
CA ASN A 234 4.84 -14.08 1.13
C ASN A 234 4.33 -15.44 0.63
N TYR A 235 3.71 -15.41 -0.55
CA TYR A 235 3.32 -16.58 -1.33
C TYR A 235 4.45 -16.89 -2.36
N PRO A 236 4.76 -18.15 -2.73
CA PRO A 236 4.01 -19.39 -2.47
C PRO A 236 4.24 -20.07 -1.14
N TYR A 237 5.07 -19.51 -0.28
CA TYR A 237 5.55 -20.21 0.90
C TYR A 237 4.58 -20.17 2.10
N ASN A 238 3.66 -19.20 2.17
CA ASN A 238 2.70 -19.11 3.27
C ASN A 238 1.28 -18.74 2.83
N LYS A 239 0.36 -19.71 2.95
CA LYS A 239 -1.11 -19.50 2.82
C LYS A 239 -1.73 -18.90 4.08
N ASP A 240 -1.02 -18.90 5.20
CA ASP A 240 -1.52 -18.37 6.46
C ASP A 240 -1.47 -16.84 6.46
N LEU A 241 -2.65 -16.24 6.35
CA LEU A 241 -2.84 -14.80 6.41
C LEU A 241 -2.89 -14.27 7.84
N SER A 242 -2.71 -15.10 8.88
CA SER A 242 -2.77 -14.68 10.28
C SER A 242 -1.79 -13.54 10.58
N ALA A 243 -0.64 -13.51 9.89
CA ALA A 243 0.31 -12.42 10.00
C ALA A 243 -0.28 -11.10 9.50
N LEU A 244 -0.80 -11.09 8.27
CA LEU A 244 -1.42 -9.92 7.68
C LEU A 244 -2.66 -9.47 8.47
N ILE A 245 -3.55 -10.39 8.83
CA ILE A 245 -4.78 -10.08 9.58
C ILE A 245 -4.44 -9.44 10.92
N SER A 246 -3.46 -9.96 11.67
CA SER A 246 -3.04 -9.32 12.93
C SER A 246 -2.56 -7.89 12.74
N VAL A 247 -1.82 -7.61 11.66
CA VAL A 247 -1.29 -6.27 11.37
C VAL A 247 -2.44 -5.34 10.98
N LEU A 248 -3.27 -5.72 10.01
CA LEU A 248 -4.38 -4.90 9.53
C LEU A 248 -5.48 -4.67 10.59
N SER A 249 -5.58 -5.55 11.59
CA SER A 249 -6.56 -5.41 12.68
C SER A 249 -6.06 -4.51 13.83
N SER A 250 -4.81 -4.04 13.77
CA SER A 250 -4.21 -3.21 14.80
C SER A 250 -3.93 -1.80 14.29
N HIS A 251 -4.38 -0.79 15.04
CA HIS A 251 -4.13 0.62 14.73
C HIS A 251 -2.62 0.96 14.76
N LEU A 252 -1.79 0.16 15.45
CA LEU A 252 -0.34 0.32 15.45
C LEU A 252 0.28 0.09 14.08
N SER A 253 -0.42 -0.58 13.16
CA SER A 253 0.04 -0.71 11.77
C SER A 253 -0.03 0.60 10.99
N GLY A 254 -0.79 1.58 11.49
CA GLY A 254 -1.11 2.81 10.77
C GLY A 254 -2.34 2.71 9.88
N LEU A 255 -3.04 1.56 9.88
CA LEU A 255 -4.32 1.43 9.19
C LEU A 255 -5.47 1.91 10.09
N PHE A 256 -6.28 2.84 9.59
CA PHE A 256 -7.46 3.35 10.28
C PHE A 256 -8.66 3.32 9.35
N PHE A 257 -9.73 2.64 9.74
CA PHE A 257 -11.00 2.67 9.01
C PHE A 257 -11.84 3.87 9.46
N TYR A 258 -12.54 4.53 8.54
CA TYR A 258 -13.28 5.77 8.86
C TYR A 258 -14.42 5.57 9.87
N ASP A 259 -14.95 4.35 9.94
CA ASP A 259 -16.04 3.92 10.81
C ASP A 259 -15.55 3.26 12.11
N ASP A 260 -14.24 3.25 12.36
CA ASP A 260 -13.70 2.72 13.59
C ASP A 260 -14.22 3.49 14.81
N GLU A 261 -14.62 2.74 15.84
CA GLU A 261 -14.86 3.31 17.17
C GLU A 261 -13.55 3.84 17.77
N ASN A 262 -13.66 4.91 18.55
CA ASN A 262 -12.56 5.53 19.32
C ASN A 262 -11.34 5.91 18.47
N LEU A 263 -11.57 6.38 17.24
CA LEU A 263 -10.51 6.80 16.31
C LEU A 263 -9.47 7.75 16.93
N GLU A 264 -9.91 8.74 17.69
CA GLU A 264 -9.01 9.71 18.32
C GLU A 264 -8.07 9.05 19.35
N GLU A 265 -8.57 8.11 20.14
CA GLU A 265 -7.77 7.37 21.12
C GLU A 265 -6.76 6.46 20.42
N LYS A 266 -7.21 5.70 19.41
CA LYS A 266 -6.33 4.85 18.57
C LYS A 266 -5.22 5.65 17.89
N LEU A 267 -5.53 6.86 17.39
CA LEU A 267 -4.52 7.76 16.81
C LEU A 267 -3.51 8.22 17.86
N LYS A 268 -3.96 8.60 19.07
CA LYS A 268 -3.06 8.96 20.17
C LYS A 268 -2.14 7.79 20.55
N GLU A 269 -2.66 6.57 20.62
CA GLU A 269 -1.87 5.36 20.87
C GLU A 269 -0.83 5.10 19.77
N TYR A 270 -1.24 5.20 18.50
CA TYR A 270 -0.33 5.10 17.36
C TYR A 270 0.79 6.14 17.42
N PHE A 271 0.47 7.42 17.64
CA PHE A 271 1.46 8.49 17.71
C PHE A 271 2.40 8.36 18.90
N LYS A 272 1.89 7.87 20.04
CA LYS A 272 2.73 7.55 21.20
C LYS A 272 3.74 6.45 20.86
N ALA A 273 3.27 5.33 20.32
CA ALA A 273 4.13 4.21 19.92
C ALA A 273 5.16 4.63 18.85
N LEU A 274 4.73 5.44 17.88
CA LEU A 274 5.60 5.97 16.83
C LEU A 274 6.71 6.86 17.41
N ASN A 275 6.38 7.75 18.34
CA ASN A 275 7.36 8.61 19.01
C ASN A 275 8.34 7.80 19.87
N GLU A 276 7.85 6.79 20.59
CA GLU A 276 8.71 5.88 21.36
C GLU A 276 9.70 5.15 20.44
N LEU A 277 9.21 4.60 19.32
CA LEU A 277 10.07 3.93 18.33
C LEU A 277 11.06 4.90 17.69
N LYS A 278 10.64 6.11 17.32
CA LYS A 278 11.54 7.15 16.81
C LYS A 278 12.65 7.47 17.82
N ASN A 279 12.29 7.67 19.10
CA ASN A 279 13.25 8.01 20.15
C ASN A 279 14.26 6.89 20.42
N ILE A 280 13.83 5.62 20.42
CA ILE A 280 14.72 4.48 20.62
C ILE A 280 15.69 4.31 19.45
N ASN A 281 15.24 4.64 18.23
CA ASN A 281 16.04 4.50 17.01
C ASN A 281 16.74 5.79 16.58
N LYS A 282 16.65 6.86 17.38
CA LYS A 282 17.30 8.12 17.05
C LYS A 282 18.81 7.90 16.95
N PRO A 283 19.48 8.31 15.85
CA PRO A 283 20.92 8.22 15.76
C PRO A 283 21.53 9.13 16.83
N TYR A 284 22.28 8.54 17.76
CA TYR A 284 22.97 9.30 18.79
C TYR A 284 24.32 9.78 18.28
N SER A 285 24.67 11.03 18.58
CA SER A 285 26.06 11.47 18.47
C SER A 285 26.91 10.68 19.46
N ASN A 286 28.21 10.55 19.20
CA ASN A 286 29.15 9.90 20.12
C ASN A 286 29.12 10.53 21.53
N VAL A 287 28.76 11.80 21.65
CA VAL A 287 28.65 12.52 22.93
C VAL A 287 27.39 12.07 23.69
N GLU A 288 26.24 12.03 23.01
CA GLU A 288 24.97 11.64 23.62
C GLU A 288 24.96 10.16 24.00
N PHE A 289 25.56 9.31 23.17
CA PHE A 289 25.75 7.89 23.45
C PHE A 289 26.60 7.66 24.71
N LYS A 290 27.72 8.39 24.85
CA LYS A 290 28.57 8.34 26.05
C LYS A 290 27.86 8.82 27.30
N LYS A 291 26.94 9.78 27.19
CA LYS A 291 26.14 10.28 28.32
C LYS A 291 25.16 9.21 28.81
N ARG A 292 24.37 8.61 27.90
CA ARG A 292 23.43 7.54 28.26
C ARG A 292 24.10 6.27 28.78
N LEU A 293 25.27 5.91 28.27
CA LEU A 293 26.05 4.79 28.82
C LEU A 293 26.42 4.97 30.31
N LYS A 294 26.52 6.22 30.79
CA LYS A 294 26.75 6.51 32.21
C LYS A 294 25.48 6.45 33.05
N GLU A 295 24.30 6.62 32.45
CA GLU A 295 22.99 6.56 33.13
C GLU A 295 22.49 5.11 33.30
N ILE A 296 23.03 4.16 32.52
CA ILE A 296 22.71 2.72 32.59
C ILE A 296 23.62 1.97 33.59
N LYS A 297 24.67 2.61 34.12
CA LYS A 297 25.55 2.07 35.16
C LYS A 297 25.16 2.56 36.53
#